data_AF-A0A085Z946-F1
#
_entry.id   AF-A0A085Z946-F1
#
_cell.length_a   1.000
_cell.length_b   1.000
_cell.length_c   1.000
_cell.angle_alpha   90.00
_cell.angle_beta   90.00
_cell.angle_gamma   90.00
#
_symmetry.space_group_name_H-M   'P 1'
#
loop_
_entity.id
_entity.type
_entity.pdbx_description
1 polymer ?
#
loop_
_entity_poly.entity_id
_entity_poly.type
_entity_poly.pdbx_seq_one_letter_code
_entity_poly.pdbx_strand_id
1 'polypeptide(L)'
;MKKIFLLAACALFSNTLFSQQWDGPLNTADHIYRRGNVSIGTGTNIDKLNVATGNIRIFYDSRIAPNVRNSLIFGNGRQEEIDFYITKLAKGLHIYPLYIQPDNNIAQPTFYISNSSKIGVGTYEVDCSSCKEYRLFVKDGIKTERIKVEIAANNGWADYVFNKDYKLMPLNDLQSYISDKGHLPEVPTTEEAIANGIELKEMNILLLKKVEELTLYLIDQNKINQNQKTELESNRREIDDMKNKLNSLLTKQNNLSNNK
;
A
#
# COMPACT_ATOMS: atom_id res chain seq x y z
N MET A 1 42.60 -68.90 31.18
CA MET A 1 43.21 -67.59 30.83
C MET A 1 42.64 -66.97 29.54
N LYS A 2 42.42 -67.70 28.44
CA LYS A 2 41.89 -67.12 27.17
C LYS A 2 40.48 -66.50 27.25
N LYS A 3 39.57 -67.01 28.09
CA LYS A 3 38.20 -66.46 28.24
C LYS A 3 38.13 -65.15 29.03
N ILE A 4 39.09 -64.89 29.93
CA ILE A 4 39.14 -63.66 30.73
C ILE A 4 39.68 -62.49 29.89
N PHE A 5 40.61 -62.76 28.98
CA PHE A 5 41.13 -61.77 28.05
C PHE A 5 40.09 -61.29 27.03
N LEU A 6 39.17 -62.17 26.62
CA LEU A 6 38.09 -61.82 25.69
C LEU A 6 37.01 -60.95 26.34
N LEU A 7 36.69 -61.18 27.63
CA LEU A 7 35.78 -60.31 28.38
C LEU A 7 36.38 -58.92 28.66
N ALA A 8 37.68 -58.87 28.99
CA ALA A 8 38.38 -57.60 29.20
C ALA A 8 38.51 -56.78 27.91
N ALA A 9 38.69 -57.44 26.76
CA ALA A 9 38.70 -56.77 25.46
C ALA A 9 37.31 -56.20 25.08
N CYS A 10 36.21 -56.91 25.34
CA CYS A 10 34.86 -56.40 25.06
C CYS A 10 34.48 -55.18 25.93
N ALA A 11 35.00 -55.09 27.16
CA ALA A 11 34.76 -53.94 28.04
C ALA A 11 35.57 -52.68 27.64
N LEU A 12 36.64 -52.84 26.85
CA LEU A 12 37.46 -51.72 26.35
C LEU A 12 36.95 -51.14 25.01
N PHE A 13 36.06 -51.86 24.31
CA PHE A 13 35.41 -51.40 23.08
C PHE A 13 33.96 -50.93 23.27
N SER A 14 33.42 -50.97 24.48
CA SER A 14 32.16 -50.31 24.80
C SER A 14 32.37 -48.80 25.00
N ASN A 15 32.99 -48.14 24.02
CA ASN A 15 32.70 -46.73 23.79
C ASN A 15 31.30 -46.70 23.20
N THR A 16 30.33 -46.72 24.10
CA THR A 16 28.96 -46.30 23.82
C THR A 16 29.04 -45.03 23.00
N LEU A 17 28.55 -45.13 21.76
CA LEU A 17 28.06 -43.99 20.98
C LEU A 17 26.91 -43.38 21.79
N PHE A 18 27.23 -42.67 22.87
CA PHE A 18 26.26 -41.93 23.65
C PHE A 18 25.76 -40.80 22.75
N SER A 19 24.61 -41.01 22.13
CA SER A 19 23.61 -39.95 22.19
C SER A 19 23.47 -39.62 23.68
N GLN A 20 24.04 -38.50 24.12
CA GLN A 20 23.75 -37.98 25.46
C GLN A 20 22.29 -37.51 25.45
N GLN A 21 21.36 -38.47 25.57
CA GLN A 21 19.99 -38.18 25.98
C GLN A 21 20.11 -37.66 27.40
N TRP A 22 19.81 -36.38 27.59
CA TRP A 22 19.76 -35.81 28.92
C TRP A 22 18.57 -36.43 29.66
N ASP A 23 18.88 -37.22 30.67
CA ASP A 23 18.01 -37.97 31.59
C ASP A 23 18.07 -37.37 33.01
N GLY A 24 18.43 -36.10 33.10
CA GLY A 24 18.47 -35.37 34.37
C GLY A 24 17.13 -35.41 35.12
N PRO A 25 17.13 -35.24 36.45
CA PRO A 25 15.89 -35.15 37.23
C PRO A 25 14.92 -34.15 36.60
N LEU A 26 13.60 -34.42 36.66
CA LEU A 26 12.51 -33.60 36.10
C LEU A 26 12.50 -32.12 36.58
N ASN A 27 13.46 -31.73 37.43
CA ASN A 27 13.51 -30.52 38.22
C ASN A 27 14.91 -29.88 38.35
N THR A 28 15.90 -30.20 37.52
CA THR A 28 17.12 -29.35 37.51
C THR A 28 16.83 -28.04 36.77
N ALA A 29 16.82 -26.93 37.49
CA ALA A 29 16.65 -25.58 36.96
C ALA A 29 17.92 -25.01 36.28
N ASP A 30 18.97 -25.82 36.14
CA ASP A 30 20.27 -25.39 35.62
C ASP A 30 20.33 -25.32 34.09
N HIS A 31 21.16 -24.41 33.59
CA HIS A 31 21.41 -24.24 32.17
C HIS A 31 22.18 -25.42 31.56
N ILE A 32 21.78 -25.85 30.37
CA ILE A 32 22.59 -26.78 29.57
C ILE A 32 23.65 -25.96 28.83
N TYR A 33 24.89 -25.97 29.33
CA TYR A 33 26.03 -25.38 28.61
C TYR A 33 26.76 -26.45 27.78
N ARG A 34 26.72 -26.32 26.44
CA ARG A 34 27.47 -27.20 25.52
C ARG A 34 28.24 -26.36 24.49
N ARG A 35 29.53 -26.69 24.29
CA ARG A 35 30.40 -26.05 23.28
C ARG A 35 30.26 -26.66 21.87
N GLY A 36 29.76 -27.89 21.78
CA GLY A 36 29.59 -28.65 20.53
C GLY A 36 28.24 -28.41 19.85
N ASN A 37 28.03 -29.11 18.72
CA ASN A 37 26.77 -29.09 17.99
C ASN A 37 25.73 -29.98 18.69
N VAL A 38 24.46 -29.55 18.71
CA VAL A 38 23.35 -30.29 19.31
C VAL A 38 22.44 -30.79 18.20
N SER A 39 22.29 -32.12 18.10
CA SER A 39 21.38 -32.75 17.13
C SER A 39 20.27 -33.52 17.86
N ILE A 40 19.02 -33.29 17.48
CA ILE A 40 17.84 -33.96 18.04
C ILE A 40 17.11 -34.66 16.89
N GLY A 41 16.88 -35.97 17.01
CA GLY A 41 16.19 -36.77 15.98
C GLY A 41 17.02 -37.07 14.72
N THR A 42 18.32 -36.77 14.70
CA THR A 42 19.21 -36.99 13.53
C THR A 42 20.65 -37.29 13.94
N GLY A 43 21.35 -38.07 13.11
CA GLY A 43 22.79 -38.33 13.22
C GLY A 43 23.69 -37.30 12.54
N THR A 44 23.11 -36.32 11.83
CA THR A 44 23.88 -35.23 11.18
C THR A 44 24.16 -34.10 12.18
N ASN A 45 25.39 -33.60 12.21
CA ASN A 45 25.84 -32.58 13.16
C ASN A 45 26.47 -31.37 12.44
N ILE A 46 25.92 -30.99 11.28
CA ILE A 46 26.46 -29.89 10.46
C ILE A 46 26.22 -28.51 11.07
N ASP A 47 25.07 -28.31 11.74
CA ASP A 47 24.67 -27.05 12.36
C ASP A 47 24.89 -27.06 13.87
N LYS A 48 24.97 -25.87 14.47
CA LYS A 48 25.09 -25.71 15.93
C LYS A 48 23.88 -26.29 16.68
N LEU A 49 22.68 -26.15 16.11
CA LEU A 49 21.46 -26.81 16.56
C LEU A 49 20.76 -27.41 15.33
N ASN A 50 20.57 -28.72 15.32
CA ASN A 50 19.90 -29.46 14.26
C ASN A 50 18.75 -30.28 14.84
N VAL A 51 17.53 -30.09 14.34
CA VAL A 51 16.36 -30.84 14.79
C VAL A 51 15.71 -31.48 13.58
N ALA A 52 15.83 -32.80 13.44
CA ALA A 52 15.13 -33.54 12.40
C ALA A 52 13.83 -34.12 12.96
N THR A 53 12.78 -34.09 12.13
CA THR A 53 11.46 -34.66 12.44
C THR A 53 10.92 -34.20 13.81
N GLY A 54 10.22 -33.06 13.83
CA GLY A 54 9.61 -32.50 15.04
C GLY A 54 9.48 -30.98 14.98
N ASN A 55 8.82 -30.38 15.96
CA ASN A 55 8.67 -28.94 16.08
C ASN A 55 9.51 -28.41 17.25
N ILE A 56 10.19 -27.27 17.06
CA ILE A 56 10.73 -26.49 18.18
C ILE A 56 9.60 -25.64 18.76
N ARG A 57 9.23 -25.89 20.02
CA ARG A 57 8.22 -25.10 20.73
C ARG A 57 8.89 -24.19 21.74
N ILE A 58 8.81 -22.89 21.50
CA ILE A 58 9.23 -21.84 22.45
C ILE A 58 7.97 -21.30 23.12
N PHE A 59 7.62 -21.83 24.29
CA PHE A 59 6.41 -21.44 25.02
C PHE A 59 6.76 -20.58 26.23
N TYR A 60 5.86 -19.68 26.59
CA TYR A 60 5.99 -18.78 27.73
C TYR A 60 5.22 -19.34 28.93
N ASP A 61 5.81 -19.31 30.12
CA ASP A 61 5.09 -19.58 31.37
C ASP A 61 4.49 -18.28 31.93
N SER A 62 3.16 -18.19 31.88
CA SER A 62 2.35 -17.05 32.34
C SER A 62 2.56 -16.61 33.80
N ARG A 63 3.28 -17.40 34.60
CA ARG A 63 3.59 -17.09 36.00
C ARG A 63 4.85 -16.23 36.18
N ILE A 64 5.63 -16.00 35.12
CA ILE A 64 6.95 -15.35 35.16
C ILE A 64 6.86 -13.98 34.48
N ALA A 65 6.39 -12.96 35.21
CA ALA A 65 6.39 -11.51 34.89
C ALA A 65 5.74 -11.02 33.55
N PRO A 66 5.06 -9.85 33.55
CA PRO A 66 4.31 -9.35 32.39
C PRO A 66 5.16 -8.92 31.18
N ASN A 67 6.49 -8.78 31.34
CA ASN A 67 7.38 -8.22 30.32
C ASN A 67 8.33 -9.25 29.67
N VAL A 68 8.17 -10.54 29.97
CA VAL A 68 9.02 -11.58 29.38
C VAL A 68 8.53 -11.90 27.96
N ARG A 69 9.48 -12.00 27.02
CA ARG A 69 9.23 -12.30 25.61
C ARG A 69 9.99 -13.56 25.24
N ASN A 70 9.42 -14.34 24.34
CA ASN A 70 10.14 -15.41 23.67
C ASN A 70 10.65 -14.86 22.34
N SER A 71 11.97 -14.74 22.23
CA SER A 71 12.65 -14.25 21.04
C SER A 71 13.49 -15.34 20.39
N LEU A 72 13.55 -15.29 19.06
CA LEU A 72 14.60 -15.90 18.27
C LEU A 72 15.44 -14.76 17.70
N ILE A 73 16.67 -14.66 18.19
CA ILE A 73 17.58 -13.55 17.88
C ILE A 73 18.62 -14.05 16.88
N PHE A 74 18.78 -13.32 15.78
CA PHE A 74 19.86 -13.51 14.82
C PHE A 74 20.78 -12.30 14.85
N GLY A 75 21.99 -12.45 15.35
CA GLY A 75 22.92 -11.32 15.51
C GLY A 75 24.28 -11.76 16.03
N ASN A 76 25.21 -10.81 16.10
CA ASN A 76 26.58 -11.04 16.55
C ASN A 76 26.85 -10.53 17.99
N GLY A 77 25.81 -10.19 18.77
CA GLY A 77 25.94 -9.61 20.11
C GLY A 77 26.24 -8.12 20.14
N ARG A 78 26.21 -7.43 18.99
CA ARG A 78 26.26 -5.96 18.86
C ARG A 78 24.95 -5.46 18.24
N GLN A 79 24.82 -4.15 18.03
CA GLN A 79 23.61 -3.41 17.58
C GLN A 79 23.01 -3.83 16.20
N GLU A 80 23.36 -5.00 15.67
CA GLU A 80 22.93 -5.57 14.39
C GLU A 80 22.27 -6.93 14.61
N GLU A 81 21.22 -6.96 15.43
CA GLU A 81 20.42 -8.18 15.63
C GLU A 81 19.04 -8.02 14.98
N ILE A 82 18.52 -9.11 14.41
CA ILE A 82 17.12 -9.22 14.03
C ILE A 82 16.45 -10.07 15.10
N ASP A 83 15.46 -9.48 15.77
CA ASP A 83 14.68 -10.14 16.81
C ASP A 83 13.31 -10.53 16.25
N PHE A 84 13.01 -11.83 16.28
CA PHE A 84 11.69 -12.39 16.01
C PHE A 84 11.05 -12.77 17.34
N TYR A 85 9.98 -12.08 17.73
CA TYR A 85 9.31 -12.39 18.99
C TYR A 85 7.79 -12.39 18.91
N ILE A 86 7.20 -13.08 19.88
CA ILE A 86 5.77 -13.08 20.21
C ILE A 86 5.64 -12.65 21.67
N THR A 87 4.72 -11.74 22.00
CA THR A 87 4.45 -11.32 23.40
C THR A 87 3.02 -11.58 23.79
N LYS A 88 2.75 -11.55 25.10
CA LYS A 88 1.41 -11.67 25.67
C LYS A 88 0.43 -10.60 25.15
N LEU A 89 0.94 -9.39 24.89
CA LEU A 89 0.15 -8.24 24.40
C LEU A 89 0.14 -8.17 22.87
N ALA A 90 1.20 -8.64 22.24
CA ALA A 90 1.37 -8.73 20.80
C ALA A 90 0.55 -9.91 20.25
N LYS A 91 -0.61 -9.61 19.66
CA LYS A 91 -1.43 -10.57 18.94
C LYS A 91 -0.80 -10.97 17.59
N GLY A 92 0.50 -11.28 17.52
CA GLY A 92 1.17 -11.54 16.25
C GLY A 92 2.68 -11.75 16.34
N LEU A 93 3.28 -12.10 15.19
CA LEU A 93 4.72 -12.17 14.99
C LEU A 93 5.25 -10.77 14.71
N HIS A 94 6.23 -10.33 15.49
CA HIS A 94 6.95 -9.11 15.21
C HIS A 94 8.39 -9.37 14.77
N ILE A 95 8.88 -8.51 13.88
CA ILE A 95 10.26 -8.47 13.42
C ILE A 95 10.81 -7.08 13.70
N TYR A 96 11.84 -7.01 14.54
CA TYR A 96 12.53 -5.78 14.88
C TYR A 96 14.00 -5.84 14.48
N PRO A 97 14.54 -4.76 13.90
CA PRO A 97 15.96 -4.50 14.03
C PRO A 97 16.23 -4.13 15.49
N LEU A 98 17.12 -4.86 16.16
CA LEU A 98 17.64 -4.50 17.48
C LEU A 98 18.64 -3.35 17.31
N TYR A 99 18.15 -2.19 16.91
CA TYR A 99 18.86 -0.94 17.11
C TYR A 99 18.31 -0.31 18.38
N ILE A 100 19.10 -0.32 19.45
CA ILE A 100 18.83 0.51 20.64
C ILE A 100 18.99 1.96 20.15
N GLN A 101 17.87 2.62 19.83
CA GLN A 101 17.92 4.05 19.58
C GLN A 101 18.48 4.73 20.85
N PRO A 102 19.42 5.67 20.73
CA PRO A 102 20.01 6.36 21.89
C PRO A 102 18.99 7.11 22.77
N ASP A 103 17.74 7.25 22.32
CA ASP A 103 16.75 8.21 22.82
C ASP A 103 15.51 7.58 23.50
N ASN A 104 15.53 6.29 23.87
CA ASN A 104 14.41 5.59 24.50
C ASN A 104 13.10 5.54 23.68
N ASN A 105 13.10 5.90 22.39
CA ASN A 105 11.94 5.66 21.55
C ASN A 105 11.78 4.15 21.33
N ILE A 106 10.58 3.64 21.61
CA ILE A 106 10.21 2.24 21.33
C ILE A 106 10.43 2.04 19.83
N ALA A 107 11.45 1.26 19.46
CA ALA A 107 11.68 0.90 18.07
C ALA A 107 10.36 0.39 17.50
N GLN A 108 9.88 0.97 16.40
CA GLN A 108 8.69 0.47 15.71
C GLN A 108 9.08 -0.83 14.99
N PRO A 109 8.20 -1.85 14.92
CA PRO A 109 8.51 -3.05 14.17
C PRO A 109 8.67 -2.66 12.72
N THR A 110 9.78 -3.07 12.11
CA THR A 110 9.94 -2.94 10.66
C THR A 110 8.88 -3.77 9.95
N PHE A 111 8.53 -4.93 10.51
CA PHE A 111 7.50 -5.81 9.96
C PHE A 111 6.72 -6.54 11.05
N TYR A 112 5.41 -6.64 10.86
CA TYR A 112 4.48 -7.24 11.80
C TYR A 112 3.44 -8.10 11.07
N ILE A 113 3.17 -9.30 11.56
CA ILE A 113 2.05 -10.14 11.13
C ILE A 113 1.16 -10.41 12.33
N SER A 114 -0.05 -9.87 12.31
CA SER A 114 -1.08 -10.15 13.32
C SER A 114 -1.67 -11.56 13.18
N ASN A 115 -2.30 -12.04 14.25
CA ASN A 115 -3.05 -13.29 14.30
C ASN A 115 -4.38 -13.21 13.53
N SER A 116 -4.79 -12.01 13.10
CA SER A 116 -5.92 -11.77 12.19
C SER A 116 -5.49 -11.74 10.71
N SER A 117 -4.25 -12.18 10.42
CA SER A 117 -3.66 -12.24 9.07
C SER A 117 -3.51 -10.87 8.41
N LYS A 118 -3.39 -9.80 9.20
CA LYS A 118 -3.01 -8.47 8.73
C LYS A 118 -1.52 -8.24 8.89
N ILE A 119 -0.92 -7.57 7.91
CA ILE A 119 0.51 -7.25 7.83
C ILE A 119 0.70 -5.75 8.07
N GLY A 120 1.61 -5.39 8.96
CA GLY A 120 2.05 -4.03 9.21
C GLY A 120 3.52 -3.85 8.80
N VAL A 121 3.82 -2.76 8.08
CA VAL A 121 5.18 -2.33 7.74
C VAL A 121 5.41 -0.96 8.36
N GLY A 122 6.37 -0.87 9.28
CA GLY A 122 6.61 0.32 10.09
C GLY A 122 5.50 0.63 11.12
N THR A 123 4.57 -0.30 11.34
CA THR A 123 3.47 -0.17 12.30
C THR A 123 2.99 -1.54 12.80
N TYR A 124 2.52 -1.61 14.04
CA TYR A 124 1.75 -2.73 14.58
C TYR A 124 0.25 -2.40 14.75
N GLU A 125 -0.15 -1.16 14.45
CA GLU A 125 -1.53 -0.68 14.57
C GLU A 125 -2.37 -1.10 13.35
N VAL A 126 -2.66 -2.39 13.26
CA VAL A 126 -3.45 -2.98 12.14
C VAL A 126 -4.88 -3.35 12.55
N ASP A 127 -5.14 -3.39 13.86
CA ASP A 127 -6.42 -3.75 14.44
C ASP A 127 -7.30 -2.49 14.60
N CYS A 128 -8.04 -2.15 13.54
CA CYS A 128 -9.08 -1.13 13.57
C CYS A 128 -10.44 -1.69 13.12
N SER A 129 -11.52 -1.15 13.71
CA SER A 129 -12.90 -1.59 13.48
C SER A 129 -13.42 -1.26 12.08
N SER A 130 -12.97 -0.14 11.50
CA SER A 130 -13.30 0.32 10.15
C SER A 130 -12.46 -0.34 9.06
N CYS A 131 -11.29 -0.91 9.39
CA CYS A 131 -10.34 -1.41 8.39
C CYS A 131 -10.37 -2.95 8.27
N LYS A 132 -11.56 -3.55 8.30
CA LYS A 132 -11.71 -5.02 8.26
C LYS A 132 -11.35 -5.62 6.90
N GLU A 133 -11.47 -4.84 5.84
CA GLU A 133 -11.25 -5.29 4.45
C GLU A 133 -9.77 -5.22 4.05
N TYR A 134 -8.98 -4.39 4.74
CA TYR A 134 -7.56 -4.22 4.47
C TYR A 134 -6.72 -5.32 5.13
N ARG A 135 -5.65 -5.69 4.44
CA ARG A 135 -4.70 -6.73 4.87
C ARG A 135 -3.27 -6.22 5.02
N LEU A 136 -2.93 -5.10 4.41
CA LEU A 136 -1.60 -4.50 4.45
C LEU A 136 -1.71 -3.05 4.92
N PHE A 137 -0.95 -2.72 5.96
CA PHE A 137 -0.87 -1.38 6.56
C PHE A 137 0.58 -0.92 6.46
N VAL A 138 0.81 0.24 5.86
CA VAL A 138 2.17 0.76 5.64
C VAL A 138 2.24 2.18 6.21
N LYS A 139 3.14 2.38 7.18
CA LYS A 139 3.47 3.70 7.68
C LYS A 139 4.54 4.35 6.79
N ASP A 140 4.50 5.66 6.65
CA ASP A 140 5.46 6.47 5.86
C ASP A 140 5.47 6.22 4.34
N GLY A 141 4.50 5.46 3.83
CA GLY A 141 4.20 5.32 2.40
C GLY A 141 4.89 4.15 1.68
N ILE A 142 4.58 4.00 0.38
CA ILE A 142 5.10 2.93 -0.48
C ILE A 142 5.82 3.57 -1.68
N LYS A 143 7.12 3.32 -1.82
CA LYS A 143 7.87 3.66 -3.04
C LYS A 143 7.89 2.43 -3.96
N THR A 144 7.31 2.56 -5.15
CA THR A 144 7.27 1.48 -6.15
C THR A 144 7.40 2.06 -7.56
N GLU A 145 7.97 1.28 -8.47
CA GLU A 145 8.02 1.62 -9.90
C GLU A 145 6.69 1.31 -10.60
N ARG A 146 5.88 0.42 -10.03
CA ARG A 146 4.64 -0.05 -10.67
C ARG A 146 3.62 -0.51 -9.64
N ILE A 147 2.36 -0.15 -9.88
CA ILE A 147 1.20 -0.63 -9.15
C ILE A 147 0.10 -0.98 -10.15
N LYS A 148 -0.57 -2.13 -9.95
CA LYS A 148 -1.76 -2.53 -10.70
C LYS A 148 -2.90 -2.67 -9.72
N VAL A 149 -3.99 -1.94 -9.95
CA VAL A 149 -5.22 -2.03 -9.15
C VAL A 149 -6.24 -2.79 -9.98
N GLU A 150 -6.62 -3.98 -9.53
CA GLU A 150 -7.66 -4.76 -10.20
C GLU A 150 -9.04 -4.16 -9.90
N ILE A 151 -9.86 -4.06 -10.93
CA ILE A 151 -11.25 -3.60 -10.81
C ILE A 151 -12.13 -4.84 -10.92
N ALA A 152 -12.85 -5.17 -9.84
CA ALA A 152 -13.85 -6.24 -9.88
C ALA A 152 -14.90 -5.87 -10.94
N ALA A 153 -15.15 -6.79 -11.88
CA ALA A 153 -15.74 -6.57 -13.21
C ALA A 153 -17.09 -5.81 -13.30
N ASN A 154 -17.73 -5.48 -12.17
CA ASN A 154 -19.11 -5.00 -12.16
C ASN A 154 -19.31 -3.53 -11.77
N ASN A 155 -18.31 -2.83 -11.19
CA ASN A 155 -18.58 -1.52 -10.57
C ASN A 155 -17.56 -0.43 -10.93
N GLY A 156 -17.88 0.35 -11.96
CA GLY A 156 -17.51 1.77 -11.92
C GLY A 156 -16.44 2.25 -12.88
N TRP A 157 -16.27 1.65 -14.06
CA TRP A 157 -15.56 2.36 -15.12
C TRP A 157 -16.45 3.51 -15.65
N ALA A 158 -15.88 4.70 -15.84
CA ALA A 158 -16.63 5.95 -15.98
C ALA A 158 -17.30 6.19 -17.35
N ASP A 159 -17.20 5.27 -18.30
CA ASP A 159 -17.66 5.44 -19.70
C ASP A 159 -19.13 5.88 -19.85
N TYR A 160 -19.94 5.75 -18.81
CA TYR A 160 -21.34 6.16 -18.79
C TYR A 160 -21.55 7.67 -18.99
N VAL A 161 -20.53 8.52 -18.82
CA VAL A 161 -20.63 9.98 -19.07
C VAL A 161 -21.01 10.28 -20.52
N PHE A 162 -20.63 9.41 -21.46
CA PHE A 162 -20.97 9.56 -22.88
C PHE A 162 -22.35 9.02 -23.26
N ASN A 163 -23.10 8.46 -22.32
CA ASN A 163 -24.45 7.97 -22.58
C ASN A 163 -25.39 9.14 -22.89
N LYS A 164 -26.37 8.91 -23.78
CA LYS A 164 -27.35 9.94 -24.18
C LYS A 164 -28.18 10.49 -23.02
N ASP A 165 -28.41 9.67 -22.00
CA ASP A 165 -29.20 10.04 -20.82
C ASP A 165 -28.34 10.66 -19.71
N TYR A 166 -27.04 10.88 -19.95
CA TYR A 166 -26.16 11.51 -18.97
C TYR A 166 -26.54 12.97 -18.75
N LYS A 167 -26.80 13.32 -17.49
CA LYS A 167 -27.18 14.69 -17.09
C LYS A 167 -25.93 15.51 -16.80
N LEU A 168 -25.32 16.06 -17.85
CA LEU A 168 -24.23 17.01 -17.71
C LEU A 168 -24.74 18.31 -17.06
N MET A 169 -24.10 18.74 -15.96
CA MET A 169 -24.45 19.97 -15.27
C MET A 169 -24.24 21.18 -16.20
N PRO A 170 -25.17 22.13 -16.31
CA PRO A 170 -24.91 23.36 -17.07
C PRO A 170 -23.74 24.16 -16.47
N LEU A 171 -22.92 24.82 -17.31
CA LEU A 171 -21.74 25.57 -16.84
C LEU A 171 -22.08 26.69 -15.84
N ASN A 172 -23.23 27.35 -15.99
CA ASN A 172 -23.69 28.38 -15.05
C ASN A 172 -24.01 27.80 -13.66
N ASP A 173 -24.61 26.61 -13.62
CA ASP A 173 -24.93 25.91 -12.38
C ASP A 173 -23.65 25.40 -11.72
N LEU A 174 -22.72 24.87 -12.53
CA LEU A 174 -21.40 24.43 -12.07
C LEU A 174 -20.59 25.60 -11.49
N GLN A 175 -20.58 26.76 -12.16
CA GLN A 175 -19.93 27.97 -11.66
C GLN A 175 -20.53 28.40 -10.31
N SER A 176 -21.85 28.38 -10.19
CA SER A 176 -22.55 28.72 -8.95
C SER A 176 -22.19 27.74 -7.84
N TYR A 177 -22.16 26.43 -8.15
CA TYR A 177 -21.76 25.38 -7.21
C TYR A 177 -20.34 25.58 -6.71
N ILE A 178 -19.37 25.82 -7.61
CA ILE A 178 -17.96 26.03 -7.23
C ILE A 178 -17.83 27.30 -6.38
N SER A 179 -18.58 28.35 -6.70
CA SER A 179 -18.55 29.60 -5.94
C SER A 179 -19.11 29.43 -4.51
N ASP A 180 -20.11 28.57 -4.33
CA ASP A 180 -20.72 28.27 -3.03
C ASP A 180 -19.93 27.24 -2.21
N LYS A 181 -19.42 26.19 -2.85
CA LYS A 181 -18.78 25.04 -2.18
C LYS A 181 -17.26 25.07 -2.18
N GLY A 182 -16.63 25.77 -3.12
CA GLY A 182 -15.17 25.83 -3.24
C GLY A 182 -14.51 24.58 -3.83
N HIS A 183 -15.29 23.60 -4.29
CA HIS A 183 -14.80 22.38 -4.94
C HIS A 183 -15.78 21.87 -6.00
N LEU A 184 -15.35 20.91 -6.82
CA LEU A 184 -16.20 20.29 -7.84
C LEU A 184 -17.26 19.37 -7.21
N PRO A 185 -18.42 19.18 -7.85
CA PRO A 185 -19.40 18.18 -7.43
C PRO A 185 -18.77 16.78 -7.32
N GLU A 186 -19.17 16.04 -6.29
CA GLU A 186 -18.72 14.67 -5.97
C GLU A 186 -17.25 14.53 -5.55
N VAL A 187 -16.44 15.59 -5.67
CA VAL A 187 -15.07 15.59 -5.17
C VAL A 187 -15.10 15.84 -3.65
N PRO A 188 -14.47 14.98 -2.84
CA PRO A 188 -14.45 15.15 -1.39
C PRO A 188 -13.72 16.44 -1.02
N THR A 189 -14.16 17.05 0.07
CA THR A 189 -13.48 18.20 0.69
C THR A 189 -12.12 17.79 1.24
N THR A 190 -11.27 18.78 1.54
CA THR A 190 -9.97 18.53 2.16
C THR A 190 -10.15 17.87 3.54
N GLU A 191 -11.14 18.32 4.29
CA GLU A 191 -11.48 17.80 5.61
C GLU A 191 -11.94 16.34 5.54
N GLU A 192 -12.82 16.00 4.59
CA GLU A 192 -13.27 14.61 4.37
C GLU A 192 -12.12 13.70 3.94
N ALA A 193 -11.24 14.19 3.06
CA ALA A 193 -10.07 13.44 2.60
C ALA A 193 -9.06 13.17 3.72
N ILE A 194 -8.85 14.13 4.62
CA ILE A 194 -7.97 13.97 5.79
C ILE A 194 -8.60 12.99 6.79
N ALA A 195 -9.91 13.09 7.04
CA ALA A 195 -10.59 12.28 8.03
C ALA A 195 -10.73 10.80 7.62
N ASN A 196 -11.06 10.55 6.35
CA ASN A 196 -11.41 9.21 5.88
C ASN A 196 -10.33 8.57 4.99
N GLY A 197 -9.35 9.34 4.53
CA GLY A 197 -8.46 8.91 3.46
C GLY A 197 -9.16 8.92 2.09
N ILE A 198 -8.41 8.54 1.05
CA ILE A 198 -8.91 8.45 -0.32
C ILE A 198 -8.54 7.08 -0.89
N GLU A 199 -9.56 6.37 -1.40
CA GLU A 199 -9.35 5.14 -2.15
C GLU A 199 -8.80 5.45 -3.55
N LEU A 200 -7.61 4.92 -3.85
CA LEU A 200 -6.88 5.21 -5.10
C LEU A 200 -7.72 4.89 -6.35
N LYS A 201 -8.44 3.76 -6.32
CA LYS A 201 -9.32 3.33 -7.42
C LYS A 201 -10.44 4.33 -7.66
N GLU A 202 -11.13 4.71 -6.59
CA GLU A 202 -12.31 5.58 -6.64
C GLU A 202 -11.93 6.99 -7.10
N MET A 203 -10.81 7.50 -6.61
CA MET A 203 -10.28 8.79 -7.05
C MET A 203 -9.90 8.76 -8.54
N ASN A 204 -9.26 7.70 -9.03
CA ASN A 204 -8.92 7.61 -10.46
C ASN A 204 -10.17 7.53 -11.35
N ILE A 205 -11.21 6.82 -10.92
CA ILE A 205 -12.51 6.78 -11.61
C ILE A 205 -13.17 8.16 -11.62
N LEU A 206 -13.17 8.85 -10.46
CA LEU A 206 -13.73 10.19 -10.34
C LEU A 206 -12.98 11.20 -11.22
N LEU A 207 -11.65 11.14 -11.25
CA LEU A 207 -10.82 11.95 -12.14
C LEU A 207 -11.15 11.68 -13.61
N LEU A 208 -11.30 10.41 -14.01
CA LEU A 208 -11.69 10.05 -15.37
C LEU A 208 -13.06 10.64 -15.72
N LYS A 209 -14.05 10.48 -14.85
CA LYS A 209 -15.37 11.11 -15.00
C LYS A 209 -15.26 12.62 -15.23
N LYS A 210 -14.46 13.33 -14.44
CA LYS A 210 -14.29 14.78 -14.58
C LYS A 210 -13.58 15.17 -15.88
N VAL A 211 -12.64 14.37 -16.36
CA VAL A 211 -12.01 14.55 -17.68
C VAL A 211 -13.02 14.36 -18.81
N GLU A 212 -13.91 13.38 -18.70
CA GLU A 212 -14.97 13.14 -19.70
C GLU A 212 -16.02 14.26 -19.70
N GLU A 213 -16.46 14.73 -18.53
CA GLU A 213 -17.34 15.91 -18.42
C GLU A 213 -16.70 17.15 -19.03
N LEU A 214 -15.41 17.41 -18.72
CA LEU A 214 -14.65 18.49 -19.33
C LEU A 214 -14.58 18.36 -20.85
N THR A 215 -14.40 17.15 -21.35
CA THR A 215 -14.38 16.88 -22.80
C THR A 215 -15.73 17.20 -23.45
N LEU A 216 -16.85 16.90 -22.80
CA LEU A 216 -18.18 17.28 -23.29
C LEU A 216 -18.36 18.80 -23.36
N TYR A 217 -17.94 19.54 -22.32
CA TYR A 217 -17.98 21.01 -22.35
C TYR A 217 -17.10 21.59 -23.47
N LEU A 218 -15.92 21.02 -23.71
CA LEU A 218 -15.03 21.46 -24.80
C LEU A 218 -15.64 21.21 -26.19
N ILE A 219 -16.31 20.07 -26.38
CA ILE A 219 -17.03 19.77 -27.62
C ILE A 219 -18.15 20.79 -27.84
N ASP A 220 -18.92 21.12 -26.80
CA ASP A 220 -19.99 22.12 -26.88
C ASP A 220 -19.44 23.52 -27.19
N GLN A 221 -18.39 23.93 -26.48
CA GLN A 221 -17.70 25.19 -26.72
C GLN A 221 -17.15 25.29 -28.15
N ASN A 222 -16.59 24.21 -28.68
CA ASN A 222 -16.09 24.20 -30.06
C ASN A 222 -17.24 24.38 -31.07
N LYS A 223 -18.42 23.80 -30.84
CA LYS A 223 -19.60 24.03 -31.68
C LYS A 223 -20.03 25.50 -31.65
N ILE A 224 -20.08 26.11 -30.45
CA ILE A 224 -20.40 27.53 -30.30
C ILE A 224 -19.39 28.39 -31.08
N ASN A 225 -18.09 28.11 -30.94
CA ASN A 225 -17.05 28.84 -31.65
C ASN A 225 -17.15 28.70 -33.19
N GLN A 226 -17.49 27.51 -33.68
CA GLN A 226 -17.72 27.28 -35.12
C GLN A 226 -18.93 28.07 -35.63
N ASN A 227 -20.03 28.06 -34.88
CA ASN A 227 -21.23 28.82 -35.23
C ASN A 227 -20.95 30.34 -35.25
N GLN A 228 -20.27 30.85 -34.23
CA GLN A 228 -19.85 32.25 -34.17
C GLN A 228 -18.94 32.62 -35.35
N LYS A 229 -18.00 31.75 -35.72
CA LYS A 229 -17.14 31.97 -36.89
C LYS A 229 -17.95 32.05 -38.18
N THR A 230 -18.91 31.15 -38.38
CA THR A 230 -19.78 31.19 -39.58
C THR A 230 -20.65 32.44 -39.62
N GLU A 231 -21.16 32.89 -38.48
CA GLU A 231 -21.93 34.14 -38.38
C GLU A 231 -21.07 35.36 -38.68
N LEU A 232 -19.84 35.42 -38.15
CA LEU A 232 -18.87 36.47 -38.44
C LEU A 232 -18.51 36.53 -39.93
N GLU A 233 -18.33 35.37 -40.58
CA GLU A 233 -18.10 35.30 -42.02
C GLU A 233 -19.30 35.80 -42.83
N SER A 234 -20.53 35.48 -42.41
CA SER A 234 -21.76 35.99 -43.03
C SER A 234 -21.87 37.51 -42.89
N ASN A 235 -21.73 38.04 -41.67
CA ASN A 235 -21.81 39.46 -41.38
C ASN A 235 -20.74 40.26 -42.16
N ARG A 236 -19.54 39.69 -42.31
CA ARG A 236 -18.46 40.30 -43.10
C ARG A 236 -18.84 40.43 -44.58
N ARG A 237 -19.47 39.39 -45.16
CA ARG A 237 -19.95 39.44 -46.56
C ARG A 237 -21.03 40.50 -46.76
N GLU A 238 -21.96 40.61 -45.82
CA GLU A 238 -23.00 41.66 -45.87
C GLU A 238 -22.41 43.06 -45.81
N ILE A 239 -21.44 43.29 -44.91
CA ILE A 239 -20.71 44.56 -44.82
C ILE A 239 -20.00 44.88 -46.14
N ASP A 240 -19.35 43.90 -46.77
CA ASP A 240 -18.65 44.11 -48.04
C ASP A 240 -19.61 44.40 -49.20
N ASP A 241 -20.77 43.74 -49.27
CA ASP A 241 -21.82 44.03 -50.25
C ASP A 241 -22.40 45.45 -50.05
N MET A 242 -22.66 45.85 -48.80
CA MET A 242 -23.12 47.21 -48.47
C MET A 242 -22.10 48.26 -48.89
N LYS A 243 -20.79 48.03 -48.65
CA LYS A 243 -19.72 48.94 -49.10
C LYS A 243 -19.69 49.07 -50.62
N ASN A 244 -19.83 47.96 -51.34
CA ASN A 244 -19.86 47.98 -52.81
C ASN A 244 -21.06 48.76 -53.35
N LYS A 245 -22.25 48.55 -52.77
CA LYS A 245 -23.46 49.32 -53.09
C LYS A 245 -23.25 50.81 -52.83
N LEU A 246 -22.70 51.19 -51.68
CA LEU A 246 -22.42 52.57 -51.33
C LEU A 246 -21.45 53.24 -52.33
N ASN A 247 -20.35 52.57 -52.67
CA ASN A 247 -19.39 53.07 -53.66
C ASN A 247 -20.03 53.30 -55.04
N SER A 248 -20.92 52.38 -55.46
CA SER A 248 -21.65 52.54 -56.72
C SER A 248 -22.58 53.76 -56.72
N LEU A 249 -23.22 54.06 -55.59
CA LEU A 249 -24.09 55.22 -55.43
C LEU A 249 -23.29 56.53 -55.42
N LEU A 250 -22.16 56.56 -54.72
CA LEU A 250 -21.24 57.71 -54.71
C LEU A 250 -20.71 58.01 -56.11
N THR A 251 -20.36 56.98 -56.88
CA THR A 251 -19.90 57.13 -58.27
C THR A 251 -21.00 57.71 -59.16
N LYS A 252 -22.24 57.20 -59.03
CA LYS A 252 -23.39 57.75 -59.76
C LYS A 252 -23.63 59.23 -59.41
N GLN A 253 -23.56 59.58 -58.13
CA GLN A 253 -23.75 60.96 -57.67
C GLN A 253 -22.69 61.91 -58.23
N ASN A 254 -21.41 61.51 -58.23
CA ASN A 254 -20.32 62.32 -58.80
C ASN A 254 -20.51 62.56 -60.31
N ASN A 255 -20.94 61.54 -61.06
CA ASN A 255 -21.23 61.68 -62.50
C ASN A 255 -22.42 62.61 -62.78
N LEU A 256 -23.41 62.67 -61.88
CA LEU A 256 -24.54 63.60 -61.95
C LEU A 256 -24.15 65.04 -61.62
N SER A 257 -23.20 65.25 -60.70
CA SER A 257 -22.69 66.59 -60.36
C SER A 257 -21.77 67.18 -61.42
N ASN A 258 -21.04 66.36 -62.19
CA ASN A 258 -20.12 66.83 -63.24
C ASN A 258 -20.80 67.13 -64.60
N ASN A 259 -22.10 66.83 -64.74
CA ASN A 259 -22.90 67.03 -65.97
C ASN A 259 -23.90 68.21 -65.86
N LYS A 260 -23.74 69.08 -64.86
CA LYS A 260 -24.46 70.34 -64.68
C LYS A 260 -23.48 71.51 -64.77
#